data_AF-A0A523PLV0-F1
#
_entry.id   AF-A0A523PLV0-F1
#
_cell.length_a   1.000
_cell.length_b   1.000
_cell.length_c   1.000
_cell.angle_alpha   90.00
_cell.angle_beta   90.00
_cell.angle_gamma   90.00
#
_symmetry.space_group_name_H-M   'P 1'
#
loop_
_entity.id
_entity.type
_entity.pdbx_description
1 polymer ?
#
loop_
_entity_poly.entity_id
_entity_poly.type
_entity_poly.pdbx_seq_one_letter_code
_entity_poly.pdbx_strand_id
1 'polypeptide(L)'
;MSDLRDLYEEVILDHNRNPRNFLKKPDGTNREAHGFNPLCGDEFALHLVIEDGIIKDVGFEGAGCAISTASASLMTEAIKGKTEEEAYALFDKVHKLLRQENSSADVGKLAVLAGVHAYPARVKCATLAWHTLHAALKNDHDTVTTE
;
A
#
# COMPACT_ATOMS: atom_id res chain seq x y z
N MET A 1 16.24 -11.23 19.29
CA MET A 1 15.30 -11.60 18.18
C MET A 1 13.82 -11.40 18.55
N SER A 2 13.46 -10.95 19.78
CA SER A 2 12.08 -10.52 20.12
C SER A 2 11.84 -9.08 19.65
N ASP A 3 12.74 -8.18 20.03
CA ASP A 3 12.55 -6.73 19.92
C ASP A 3 12.26 -6.20 18.50
N LEU A 4 12.82 -6.81 17.47
CA LEU A 4 12.58 -6.42 16.07
C LEU A 4 11.19 -6.84 15.57
N ARG A 5 10.66 -7.97 16.04
CA ARG A 5 9.31 -8.40 15.70
C ARG A 5 8.28 -7.54 16.42
N ASP A 6 8.52 -7.28 17.70
CA ASP A 6 7.67 -6.43 18.53
C ASP A 6 7.57 -5.01 17.92
N LEU A 7 8.71 -4.44 17.49
CA LEU A 7 8.74 -3.15 16.79
C LEU A 7 7.94 -3.16 15.47
N TYR A 8 8.01 -4.23 14.68
CA TYR A 8 7.26 -4.34 13.42
C TYR A 8 5.76 -4.48 13.65
N GLU A 9 5.35 -5.21 14.67
CA GLU A 9 3.95 -5.28 15.09
C GLU A 9 3.44 -3.92 15.55
N GLU A 10 4.23 -3.17 16.32
CA GLU A 10 3.88 -1.80 16.74
C GLU A 10 3.63 -0.87 15.55
N VAL A 11 4.48 -0.93 14.52
CA VAL A 11 4.28 -0.12 13.30
C VAL A 11 2.96 -0.48 12.60
N ILE A 12 2.66 -1.77 12.43
CA ILE A 12 1.40 -2.21 11.81
C ILE A 12 0.21 -1.74 12.65
N LEU A 13 0.29 -1.88 13.97
CA LEU A 13 -0.77 -1.46 14.89
C LEU A 13 -0.98 0.06 14.87
N ASP A 14 0.08 0.85 14.83
CA ASP A 14 -0.01 2.31 14.73
C ASP A 14 -0.63 2.74 13.39
N HIS A 15 -0.18 2.16 12.28
CA HIS A 15 -0.74 2.47 10.96
C HIS A 15 -2.18 1.96 10.76
N ASN A 16 -2.60 0.96 11.51
CA ASN A 16 -4.00 0.54 11.57
C ASN A 16 -4.86 1.50 12.43
N ARG A 17 -4.36 1.93 13.59
CA ARG A 17 -5.10 2.79 14.53
C ARG A 17 -5.15 4.25 14.07
N ASN A 18 -4.04 4.74 13.52
CA ASN A 18 -3.83 6.10 13.06
C ASN A 18 -3.34 6.07 11.61
N PRO A 19 -4.17 5.66 10.64
CA PRO A 19 -3.74 5.58 9.25
C PRO A 19 -3.47 6.99 8.70
N ARG A 20 -2.30 7.15 8.06
CA ARG A 20 -1.88 8.38 7.39
C ARG A 20 -2.55 8.50 6.04
N ASN A 21 -2.92 9.73 5.67
CA ASN A 21 -3.61 10.06 4.42
C ASN A 21 -4.94 9.30 4.24
N PHE A 22 -5.59 8.93 5.35
CA PHE A 22 -6.88 8.25 5.36
C PHE A 22 -8.05 9.24 5.36
N LEU A 23 -9.18 8.84 4.79
CA LEU A 23 -10.36 9.68 4.55
C LEU A 23 -9.96 11.00 3.87
N LYS A 24 -9.06 10.87 2.89
CA LYS A 24 -8.48 12.01 2.19
C LYS A 24 -8.63 11.80 0.68
N LYS A 25 -9.26 12.78 0.03
CA LYS A 25 -9.18 13.00 -1.40
C LYS A 25 -8.50 14.35 -1.63
N PRO A 26 -7.21 14.39 -2.03
CA PRO A 26 -6.52 15.66 -2.23
C PRO A 26 -7.17 16.53 -3.31
N ASP A 27 -7.15 17.85 -3.13
CA ASP A 27 -7.61 18.79 -4.15
C ASP A 27 -6.77 18.63 -5.43
N GLY A 28 -7.43 18.65 -6.59
CA GLY A 28 -6.76 18.45 -7.87
C GLY A 28 -6.43 16.98 -8.18
N THR A 29 -7.05 16.02 -7.49
CA THR A 29 -6.94 14.59 -7.81
C THR A 29 -7.16 14.37 -9.31
N ASN A 30 -6.17 13.76 -9.97
CA ASN A 30 -6.17 13.54 -11.42
C ASN A 30 -5.88 12.08 -11.80
N ARG A 31 -5.69 11.21 -10.82
CA ARG A 31 -5.68 9.75 -10.94
C ARG A 31 -6.43 9.16 -9.77
N GLU A 32 -7.23 8.15 -10.05
CA GLU A 32 -7.96 7.40 -9.03
C GLU A 32 -8.12 5.94 -9.46
N ALA A 33 -8.14 5.03 -8.49
CA ALA A 33 -8.44 3.63 -8.72
C ALA A 33 -9.13 3.02 -7.49
N HIS A 34 -9.91 1.98 -7.75
CA HIS A 34 -10.62 1.23 -6.72
C HIS A 34 -10.00 -0.16 -6.57
N GLY A 35 -9.86 -0.63 -5.33
CA GLY A 35 -9.32 -1.94 -5.00
C GLY A 35 -10.29 -2.73 -4.14
N PHE A 36 -10.47 -4.01 -4.46
CA PHE A 36 -11.29 -4.93 -3.69
C PHE A 36 -10.60 -6.29 -3.49
N ASN A 37 -10.61 -6.79 -2.25
CA ASN A 37 -10.14 -8.13 -1.89
C ASN A 37 -11.30 -8.93 -1.29
N PRO A 38 -12.01 -9.75 -2.10
CA PRO A 38 -13.18 -10.50 -1.64
C PRO A 38 -12.88 -11.53 -0.54
N LEU A 39 -11.62 -12.00 -0.44
CA LEU A 39 -11.23 -12.98 0.58
C LEU A 39 -11.38 -12.44 2.01
N CYS A 40 -11.16 -11.14 2.21
CA CYS A 40 -11.27 -10.49 3.51
C CYS A 40 -12.33 -9.38 3.55
N GLY A 41 -12.94 -9.06 2.40
CA GLY A 41 -13.85 -7.93 2.25
C GLY A 41 -13.13 -6.57 2.38
N ASP A 42 -11.84 -6.51 2.06
CA ASP A 42 -11.09 -5.25 2.07
C ASP A 42 -11.44 -4.44 0.81
N GLU A 43 -11.73 -3.15 0.95
CA GLU A 43 -12.14 -2.27 -0.14
C GLU A 43 -11.58 -0.86 0.06
N PHE A 44 -10.90 -0.30 -0.94
CA PHE A 44 -10.35 1.06 -0.90
C PHE A 44 -10.50 1.81 -2.23
N ALA A 45 -10.68 3.13 -2.13
CA ALA A 45 -10.40 4.06 -3.22
C ALA A 45 -9.09 4.81 -2.92
N LEU A 46 -8.22 4.89 -3.93
CA LEU A 46 -6.96 5.64 -3.88
C LEU A 46 -7.06 6.87 -4.79
N HIS A 47 -6.59 8.00 -4.28
CA HIS A 47 -6.63 9.31 -4.96
C HIS A 47 -5.21 9.88 -5.03
N LEU A 48 -4.73 10.22 -6.23
CA LEU A 48 -3.41 10.82 -6.44
C LEU A 48 -3.52 12.17 -7.15
N VAL A 49 -2.60 13.06 -6.79
CA VAL A 49 -2.30 14.30 -7.53
C VAL A 49 -0.92 14.12 -8.13
N ILE A 50 -0.86 14.01 -9.44
CA ILE A 50 0.41 13.88 -10.17
C ILE A 50 0.66 15.14 -11.00
N GLU A 51 1.81 15.76 -10.80
CA GLU A 51 2.27 16.92 -11.56
C GLU A 51 3.70 16.67 -12.03
N ASP A 52 3.95 16.82 -13.33
CA ASP A 52 5.27 16.60 -13.95
C ASP A 52 5.89 15.23 -13.62
N GLY A 53 5.06 14.18 -13.55
CA GLY A 53 5.49 12.82 -13.21
C GLY A 53 5.81 12.59 -11.71
N ILE A 54 5.45 13.54 -10.85
CA ILE A 54 5.68 13.49 -9.40
C ILE A 54 4.34 13.38 -8.66
N ILE A 55 4.24 12.43 -7.73
CA ILE A 55 3.09 12.26 -6.84
C ILE A 55 3.13 13.36 -5.77
N LYS A 56 2.49 14.51 -6.02
CA LYS A 56 2.47 15.66 -5.11
C LYS A 56 1.70 15.39 -3.83
N ASP A 57 0.56 14.72 -3.98
CA ASP A 57 -0.26 14.31 -2.86
C ASP A 57 -0.97 13.00 -3.15
N VAL A 58 -1.34 12.32 -2.07
CA VAL A 58 -2.04 11.03 -2.09
C VAL A 58 -2.96 10.96 -0.89
N GLY A 59 -4.11 10.33 -1.09
CA GLY A 59 -5.02 9.94 -0.04
C GLY A 59 -5.79 8.68 -0.40
N PHE A 60 -6.31 8.01 0.62
CA PHE A 60 -7.16 6.85 0.43
C PHE A 60 -8.35 6.87 1.38
N GLU A 61 -9.41 6.18 1.00
CA GLU A 61 -10.60 5.95 1.80
C GLU A 61 -11.08 4.51 1.59
N GLY A 62 -11.86 3.99 2.54
CA GLY A 62 -12.38 2.64 2.47
C GLY A 62 -12.30 1.90 3.80
N ALA A 63 -12.58 0.60 3.74
CA ALA A 63 -12.63 -0.28 4.89
C ALA A 63 -11.83 -1.55 4.60
N GLY A 64 -11.00 -1.97 5.56
CA GLY A 64 -10.23 -3.20 5.43
C GLY A 64 -9.76 -3.70 6.78
N CYS A 65 -9.22 -4.90 6.78
CA CYS A 65 -8.58 -5.48 7.94
C CYS A 65 -7.29 -4.73 8.30
N ALA A 66 -6.80 -4.95 9.52
CA ALA A 66 -5.65 -4.20 10.05
C ALA A 66 -4.40 -4.21 9.16
N ILE A 67 -4.11 -5.34 8.50
CA ILE A 67 -2.97 -5.47 7.60
C ILE A 67 -3.15 -4.61 6.35
N SER A 68 -4.37 -4.58 5.81
CA SER A 68 -4.66 -3.89 4.57
C SER A 68 -4.69 -2.37 4.78
N THR A 69 -5.31 -1.90 5.86
CA THR A 69 -5.28 -0.49 6.28
C THR A 69 -3.85 -0.03 6.59
N ALA A 70 -3.06 -0.84 7.30
CA ALA A 70 -1.67 -0.50 7.59
C ALA A 70 -0.82 -0.44 6.32
N SER A 71 -1.00 -1.40 5.39
CA SER A 71 -0.29 -1.41 4.11
C SER A 71 -0.63 -0.18 3.27
N ALA A 72 -1.91 0.18 3.14
CA ALA A 72 -2.34 1.39 2.44
C ALA A 72 -1.72 2.65 3.07
N SER A 73 -1.79 2.77 4.40
CA SER A 73 -1.21 3.90 5.10
C SER A 73 0.30 4.03 4.87
N LEU A 74 1.06 2.95 5.04
CA LEU A 74 2.51 2.92 4.82
C LEU A 74 2.86 3.25 3.36
N MET A 75 2.10 2.70 2.41
CA MET A 75 2.27 2.96 0.99
C MET A 75 2.08 4.46 0.68
N THR A 76 1.02 5.09 1.17
CA THR A 76 0.79 6.54 0.91
C THR A 76 1.91 7.43 1.44
N GLU A 77 2.50 7.11 2.60
CA GLU A 77 3.67 7.85 3.10
C GLU A 77 4.91 7.58 2.23
N ALA A 78 5.10 6.34 1.79
CA ALA A 78 6.28 5.94 1.03
C ALA A 78 6.34 6.57 -0.36
N ILE A 79 5.19 6.77 -1.02
CA ILE A 79 5.13 7.26 -2.41
C ILE A 79 4.96 8.78 -2.53
N LYS A 80 4.53 9.47 -1.48
CA LYS A 80 4.32 10.92 -1.55
C LYS A 80 5.64 11.65 -1.82
N GLY A 81 5.64 12.53 -2.80
CA GLY A 81 6.81 13.27 -3.26
C GLY A 81 7.75 12.48 -4.16
N LYS A 82 7.43 11.22 -4.48
CA LYS A 82 8.21 10.38 -5.41
C LYS A 82 7.76 10.56 -6.85
N THR A 83 8.64 10.17 -7.78
CA THR A 83 8.23 10.03 -9.18
C THR A 83 7.37 8.78 -9.38
N GLU A 84 6.64 8.72 -10.47
CA GLU A 84 5.88 7.53 -10.85
C GLU A 84 6.79 6.29 -11.00
N GLU A 85 7.98 6.44 -11.58
CA GLU A 85 8.95 5.36 -11.73
C GLU A 85 9.45 4.83 -10.38
N GLU A 86 9.71 5.71 -9.42
CA GLU A 86 10.09 5.30 -8.07
C GLU A 86 8.93 4.56 -7.36
N ALA A 87 7.69 5.00 -7.58
CA ALA A 87 6.51 4.33 -7.03
C ALA A 87 6.32 2.93 -7.64
N TYR A 88 6.52 2.77 -8.95
CA TYR A 88 6.56 1.47 -9.63
C TYR A 88 7.67 0.57 -9.10
N ALA A 89 8.87 1.12 -8.89
CA ALA A 89 9.98 0.36 -8.31
C ALA A 89 9.69 -0.11 -6.87
N LEU A 90 8.99 0.70 -6.07
CA LEU A 90 8.53 0.30 -4.73
C LEU A 90 7.48 -0.80 -4.79
N PHE A 91 6.51 -0.71 -5.69
CA PHE A 91 5.54 -1.78 -5.94
C PHE A 91 6.24 -3.12 -6.18
N ASP A 92 7.19 -3.17 -7.11
CA ASP A 92 7.92 -4.40 -7.44
C ASP A 92 8.70 -4.95 -6.25
N LYS A 93 9.36 -4.08 -5.48
CA LYS A 93 10.12 -4.51 -4.30
C LYS A 93 9.22 -5.08 -3.20
N VAL A 94 8.10 -4.43 -2.89
CA VAL A 94 7.17 -4.90 -1.86
C VAL A 94 6.47 -6.19 -2.30
N HIS A 95 6.08 -6.27 -3.58
CA HIS A 95 5.48 -7.48 -4.12
C HIS A 95 6.44 -8.68 -4.05
N LYS A 96 7.73 -8.48 -4.39
CA LYS A 96 8.78 -9.50 -4.21
C LYS A 96 9.03 -9.87 -2.76
N LEU A 97 9.01 -8.88 -1.85
CA LEU A 97 9.16 -9.09 -0.40
C LEU A 97 8.05 -10.01 0.14
N LEU A 98 6.79 -9.70 -0.21
CA LEU A 98 5.62 -10.46 0.25
C LEU A 98 5.57 -11.89 -0.32
N ARG A 99 6.19 -12.11 -1.48
CA ARG A 99 6.32 -13.43 -2.13
C ARG A 99 7.59 -14.20 -1.73
N GLN A 100 8.44 -13.63 -0.88
CA GLN A 100 9.76 -14.18 -0.51
C GLN A 100 10.72 -14.41 -1.69
N GLU A 101 10.55 -13.69 -2.79
CA GLU A 101 11.37 -13.89 -3.99
C GLU A 101 12.72 -13.14 -3.91
N ASN A 102 12.87 -12.18 -2.97
CA ASN A 102 14.14 -11.50 -2.66
C ASN A 102 14.09 -10.83 -1.27
N SER A 103 14.68 -11.47 -0.26
CA SER A 103 14.70 -11.00 1.14
C SER A 103 15.71 -9.88 1.44
N SER A 104 16.51 -9.45 0.45
CA SER A 104 17.54 -8.39 0.59
C SER A 104 17.15 -7.04 -0.03
N ALA A 105 15.92 -6.89 -0.54
CA ALA A 105 15.49 -5.63 -1.13
C ALA A 105 15.41 -4.54 -0.04
N ASP A 106 16.20 -3.47 -0.19
CA ASP A 106 16.07 -2.28 0.66
C ASP A 106 14.74 -1.57 0.32
N VAL A 107 13.80 -1.75 1.24
CA VAL A 107 12.45 -1.19 1.23
C VAL A 107 12.20 -0.28 2.44
N GLY A 108 13.25 0.01 3.23
CA GLY A 108 13.17 0.83 4.44
C GLY A 108 12.06 0.39 5.40
N LYS A 109 11.19 1.34 5.79
CA LYS A 109 10.07 1.10 6.70
C LYS A 109 9.06 0.08 6.21
N LEU A 110 9.00 -0.22 4.90
CA LEU A 110 8.07 -1.21 4.35
C LEU A 110 8.49 -2.65 4.67
N ALA A 111 9.71 -2.85 5.21
CA ALA A 111 10.17 -4.15 5.68
C ALA A 111 9.26 -4.74 6.78
N VAL A 112 8.47 -3.91 7.46
CA VAL A 112 7.45 -4.36 8.44
C VAL A 112 6.42 -5.30 7.82
N LEU A 113 6.14 -5.14 6.52
CA LEU A 113 5.21 -6.00 5.78
C LEU A 113 5.80 -7.38 5.49
N ALA A 114 7.13 -7.57 5.62
CA ALA A 114 7.77 -8.85 5.37
C ALA A 114 7.15 -9.95 6.22
N GLY A 115 6.81 -9.69 7.49
CA GLY A 115 6.23 -10.69 8.40
C GLY A 115 4.90 -11.29 7.91
N VAL A 116 4.18 -10.61 7.01
CA VAL A 116 2.90 -11.10 6.45
C VAL A 116 3.10 -12.37 5.63
N HIS A 117 4.30 -12.64 5.10
CA HIS A 117 4.57 -13.88 4.34
C HIS A 117 4.29 -15.15 5.14
N ALA A 118 4.41 -15.08 6.48
CA ALA A 118 4.14 -16.22 7.37
C ALA A 118 2.64 -16.58 7.42
N TYR A 119 1.78 -15.72 6.87
CA TYR A 119 0.33 -15.87 6.82
C TYR A 119 -0.16 -15.75 5.37
N PRO A 120 -0.05 -16.82 4.55
CA PRO A 120 -0.40 -16.77 3.12
C PRO A 120 -1.81 -16.23 2.84
N ALA A 121 -2.78 -16.54 3.70
CA ALA A 121 -4.15 -16.04 3.59
C ALA A 121 -4.27 -14.51 3.71
N ARG A 122 -3.25 -13.82 4.24
CA ARG A 122 -3.22 -12.37 4.46
C ARG A 122 -2.31 -11.63 3.49
N VAL A 123 -1.62 -12.33 2.59
CA VAL A 123 -0.76 -11.69 1.57
C VAL A 123 -1.60 -10.80 0.66
N LYS A 124 -2.81 -11.23 0.25
CA LYS A 124 -3.74 -10.42 -0.56
C LYS A 124 -4.16 -9.12 0.15
N CYS A 125 -4.34 -9.15 1.47
CA CYS A 125 -4.59 -7.95 2.27
C CYS A 125 -3.42 -6.95 2.18
N ALA A 126 -2.18 -7.45 2.26
CA ALA A 126 -0.99 -6.60 2.22
C ALA A 126 -0.70 -6.07 0.82
N THR A 127 -1.04 -6.79 -0.25
CA THR A 127 -0.77 -6.36 -1.63
C THR A 127 -1.88 -5.50 -2.24
N LEU A 128 -3.11 -5.53 -1.73
CA LEU A 128 -4.25 -4.83 -2.33
C LEU A 128 -3.95 -3.36 -2.65
N ALA A 129 -3.51 -2.58 -1.65
CA ALA A 129 -3.19 -1.16 -1.83
C ALA A 129 -2.15 -0.90 -2.93
N TRP A 130 -1.17 -1.80 -3.06
CA TRP A 130 -0.11 -1.72 -4.06
C TRP A 130 -0.65 -1.99 -5.47
N HIS A 131 -1.53 -2.97 -5.64
CA HIS A 131 -2.19 -3.20 -6.92
C HIS A 131 -3.11 -2.04 -7.30
N THR A 132 -3.82 -1.46 -6.33
CA THR A 132 -4.64 -0.26 -6.54
C THR A 132 -3.79 0.94 -6.98
N LEU A 133 -2.63 1.16 -6.34
CA LEU A 133 -1.67 2.18 -6.77
C LEU A 133 -1.24 1.97 -8.23
N HIS A 134 -0.86 0.75 -8.58
CA HIS A 134 -0.40 0.44 -9.93
C HIS A 134 -1.49 0.70 -10.99
N ALA A 135 -2.76 0.44 -10.69
CA ALA A 135 -3.87 0.82 -11.57
C ALA A 135 -4.08 2.33 -11.65
N ALA A 136 -4.02 3.04 -10.51
CA ALA A 136 -4.13 4.50 -10.48
C ALA A 136 -3.04 5.17 -11.32
N LEU A 137 -1.79 4.69 -11.24
CA LEU A 137 -0.67 5.21 -12.05
C LEU A 137 -0.85 4.93 -13.56
N LYS A 138 -1.49 3.80 -13.91
CA LYS A 138 -1.84 3.48 -15.31
C LYS A 138 -3.05 4.26 -15.83
N ASN A 139 -3.71 5.03 -14.96
CA ASN A 139 -5.00 5.66 -15.23
C ASN A 139 -6.06 4.64 -15.70
N ASP A 140 -6.01 3.45 -15.10
CA ASP A 140 -7.01 2.41 -15.30
C ASP A 140 -8.15 2.63 -14.30
N HIS A 141 -9.37 2.75 -14.82
CA HIS A 141 -10.57 3.02 -14.02
C HIS A 141 -11.29 1.75 -13.57
N ASP A 142 -10.83 0.58 -14.01
CA ASP A 142 -11.41 -0.68 -13.59
C ASP A 142 -11.09 -0.98 -12.12
N THR A 143 -12.03 -1.65 -11.44
CA THR A 143 -11.78 -2.11 -10.08
C THR A 143 -10.72 -3.21 -10.10
N VAL A 144 -9.63 -2.96 -9.38
CA VAL A 144 -8.58 -3.94 -9.17
C VAL A 144 -9.05 -4.97 -8.15
N THR A 145 -9.07 -6.23 -8.57
CA THR A 145 -9.29 -7.36 -7.67
C THR A 145 -8.00 -8.11 -7.41
N THR A 146 -7.82 -8.61 -6.19
CA THR A 146 -6.69 -9.48 -5.84
C THR A 146 -6.95 -10.97 -6.13
N GLU A 147 -8.01 -11.33 -6.87
CA GLU A 147 -8.34 -12.73 -7.22
C GLU A 147 -7.30 -13.42 -8.08
#